data_AF-A0A378ZVS9-F1
#
_entry.id   AF-A0A378ZVS9-F1
#
_cell.length_a   1.000
_cell.length_b   1.000
_cell.length_c   1.000
_cell.angle_alpha   90.00
_cell.angle_beta   90.00
_cell.angle_gamma   90.00
#
_symmetry.space_group_name_H-M   'P 1'
#
loop_
_entity.id
_entity.type
_entity.pdbx_description
1 polymer ?
#
loop_
_entity_poly.entity_id
_entity_poly.type
_entity_poly.pdbx_seq_one_letter_code
_entity_poly.pdbx_strand_id
1 'polypeptide(L)'
;MACRKPPEAAARAREQACKAARKGGHKITEQTLIAAGWVILVTSLDPDQFSAQDVLALYRLRWRIELAFKRLKSLIGLKTPPGTSETSARPWVLAHLIMALLLEPLTSEFEVSPHSAKGA
;
A
#
# COMPACT_ATOMS: atom_id res chain seq x y z
N MET A 1 -0.34 10.13 13.93
CA MET A 1 0.08 11.23 13.03
C MET A 1 -0.98 11.49 11.97
N ALA A 2 -1.06 12.72 11.44
CA ALA A 2 -2.04 13.08 10.42
C ALA A 2 -1.45 14.02 9.34
N CYS A 3 -1.79 13.77 8.08
CA CYS A 3 -1.44 14.63 6.94
C CYS A 3 -2.70 15.08 6.21
N ARG A 4 -2.79 16.36 5.83
CA ARG A 4 -3.92 16.84 5.02
C ARG A 4 -3.91 16.19 3.65
N LYS A 5 -5.09 15.77 3.19
CA LYS A 5 -5.29 15.38 1.80
C LYS A 5 -5.33 16.63 0.90
N PRO A 6 -4.97 16.48 -0.39
CA PRO A 6 -5.29 17.48 -1.40
C PRO A 6 -6.79 17.81 -1.39
N PRO A 7 -7.18 19.06 -1.71
CA PRO A 7 -8.57 19.52 -1.58
C PRO A 7 -9.56 18.64 -2.35
N GLU A 8 -9.20 18.21 -3.57
CA GLU A 8 -10.03 17.31 -4.38
C GLU A 8 -10.20 15.92 -3.76
N ALA A 9 -9.14 15.37 -3.16
CA ALA A 9 -9.19 14.07 -2.50
C ALA A 9 -9.97 14.14 -1.18
N ALA A 10 -9.86 15.26 -0.46
CA ALA A 10 -10.67 15.53 0.73
C ALA A 10 -12.16 15.68 0.39
N ALA A 11 -12.50 16.38 -0.69
CA ALA A 11 -13.88 16.52 -1.16
C ALA A 11 -14.49 15.16 -1.54
N ARG A 12 -13.77 14.36 -2.34
CA ARG A 12 -14.18 12.98 -2.68
C ARG A 12 -14.36 12.10 -1.45
N ALA A 13 -13.45 12.18 -0.48
CA ALA A 13 -13.55 11.39 0.75
C ALA A 13 -14.78 11.78 1.60
N ARG A 14 -15.11 13.09 1.68
CA ARG A 14 -16.32 13.57 2.36
C ARG A 14 -17.58 13.09 1.65
N GLU A 15 -17.62 13.15 0.32
CA GLU A 15 -18.74 12.66 -0.47
C GLU A 15 -18.96 11.15 -0.27
N GLN A 16 -17.88 10.36 -0.28
CA GLN A 16 -17.93 8.93 0.01
C GLN A 16 -18.44 8.64 1.42
N ALA A 17 -17.98 9.40 2.42
CA ALA A 17 -18.46 9.27 3.80
C ALA A 17 -19.96 9.56 3.91
N CYS A 18 -20.46 10.61 3.24
CA CYS A 18 -21.90 10.91 3.18
C CYS A 18 -22.70 9.79 2.51
N LYS A 19 -22.21 9.25 1.38
CA LYS A 19 -22.85 8.10 0.69
C LYS A 19 -22.90 6.87 1.58
N ALA A 20 -21.82 6.57 2.30
CA ALA A 20 -21.75 5.45 3.24
C ALA A 20 -22.75 5.62 4.39
N ALA A 21 -22.82 6.81 4.99
CA ALA A 21 -23.77 7.11 6.07
C ALA A 21 -25.23 6.99 5.61
N ARG A 22 -25.55 7.49 4.41
CA ARG A 22 -26.89 7.34 3.81
C ARG A 22 -27.24 5.86 3.58
N LYS A 23 -26.30 5.06 3.09
CA LYS A 23 -26.49 3.61 2.91
C LYS A 23 -26.68 2.89 4.25
N GLY A 24 -26.00 3.35 5.30
CA GLY A 24 -26.12 2.84 6.67
C GLY A 24 -27.30 3.38 7.46
N GLY A 25 -28.12 4.27 6.89
CA GLY A 25 -29.32 4.81 7.55
C GLY A 25 -29.04 5.76 8.73
N HIS A 26 -27.83 6.30 8.86
CA HIS A 26 -27.46 7.18 9.97
C HIS A 26 -26.96 8.55 9.46
N LYS A 27 -27.11 9.57 10.31
CA LYS A 27 -26.58 10.91 10.01
C LYS A 27 -25.07 10.91 10.21
N ILE A 28 -24.35 11.54 9.29
CA ILE A 28 -22.90 11.71 9.42
C ILE A 28 -22.58 12.71 10.54
N THR A 29 -21.54 12.42 11.32
CA THR A 29 -21.05 13.32 12.37
C THR A 29 -20.06 14.33 11.80
N GLU A 30 -19.98 15.51 12.41
CA GLU A 30 -19.03 16.55 12.02
C GLU A 30 -17.57 16.08 12.14
N GLN A 31 -17.25 15.32 13.19
CA GLN A 31 -15.93 14.72 13.39
C GLN A 31 -15.52 13.81 12.22
N THR A 32 -16.46 13.07 11.64
CA THR A 32 -16.19 12.22 10.47
C THR A 32 -15.86 13.05 9.23
N LEU A 33 -16.56 14.17 9.03
CA LEU A 33 -16.30 15.08 7.91
C LEU A 33 -14.94 15.80 8.04
N ILE A 34 -14.57 16.15 9.28
CA ILE A 34 -13.25 16.69 9.58
C ILE A 34 -12.19 15.62 9.27
N ALA A 35 -12.32 14.42 9.84
CA ALA A 35 -11.37 13.32 9.65
C ALA A 35 -11.23 12.89 8.17
N ALA A 36 -12.29 12.94 7.38
CA ALA A 36 -12.26 12.60 5.95
C ALA A 36 -11.23 13.44 5.15
N GLY A 37 -10.93 14.66 5.61
CA GLY A 37 -9.92 15.54 5.02
C GLY A 37 -8.47 15.16 5.32
N TRP A 38 -8.23 14.15 6.14
CA TRP A 38 -6.89 13.75 6.58
C TRP A 38 -6.60 12.29 6.23
N VAL A 39 -5.31 11.99 6.04
CA VAL A 39 -4.78 10.64 6.17
C VAL A 39 -4.25 10.53 7.59
N ILE A 40 -4.83 9.60 8.36
CA ILE A 40 -4.49 9.37 9.76
C ILE A 40 -3.77 8.02 9.85
N LEU A 41 -2.57 8.02 10.43
CA LEU A 41 -1.78 6.82 10.67
C LEU A 41 -1.50 6.67 12.16
N VAL A 42 -1.76 5.47 12.67
CA VAL A 42 -1.41 5.06 14.03
C VAL A 42 -0.08 4.31 13.95
N THR A 43 0.91 4.76 14.72
CA THR A 43 2.27 4.21 14.72
C THR A 43 2.86 4.32 16.12
N SER A 44 3.81 3.44 16.45
CA SER A 44 4.61 3.49 17.68
C SER A 44 5.94 4.24 17.50
N LEU A 45 6.17 4.83 16.33
CA LEU A 45 7.35 5.66 16.06
C LEU A 45 7.29 6.97 16.87
N ASP A 46 8.45 7.37 17.37
CA ASP A 46 8.62 8.59 18.15
C ASP A 46 8.33 9.83 17.29
N PRO A 47 7.36 10.68 17.67
CA PRO A 47 7.01 11.89 16.92
C PRO A 47 8.12 12.93 16.87
N ASP A 48 9.09 12.89 17.78
CA ASP A 48 10.21 13.85 17.79
C ASP A 48 11.31 13.43 16.79
N GLN A 49 11.36 12.15 16.42
CA GLN A 49 12.34 11.61 15.48
C GLN A 49 11.80 11.48 14.04
N PHE A 50 10.49 11.30 13.90
CA PHE A 50 9.86 11.08 12.59
C PHE A 50 8.75 12.10 12.38
N SER A 51 8.81 12.83 11.27
CA SER A 51 7.70 13.71 10.91
C SER A 51 6.50 12.89 10.39
N ALA A 52 5.31 13.49 10.40
CA ALA A 52 4.13 12.88 9.78
C ALA A 52 4.33 12.58 8.28
N GLN A 53 5.18 13.36 7.61
CA GLN A 53 5.52 13.16 6.20
C GLN A 53 6.43 11.94 6.01
N ASP A 54 7.42 11.73 6.89
CA ASP A 54 8.32 10.58 6.85
C ASP A 54 7.55 9.28 7.08
N VAL A 55 6.69 9.26 8.10
CA VAL A 55 5.83 8.10 8.38
C VAL A 55 4.88 7.82 7.21
N LEU A 56 4.35 8.86 6.57
CA LEU A 56 3.51 8.68 5.38
C LEU A 56 4.31 8.17 4.18
N ALA A 57 5.54 8.65 3.96
CA ALA A 57 6.42 8.16 2.90
C ALA A 57 6.78 6.69 3.12
N LEU A 58 7.12 6.32 4.36
CA LEU A 58 7.33 4.93 4.77
C LEU A 58 6.07 4.09 4.53
N TYR A 59 4.90 4.59 4.89
CA TYR A 59 3.63 3.88 4.68
C TYR A 59 3.30 3.66 3.20
N ARG A 60 3.74 4.55 2.29
CA ARG A 60 3.59 4.32 0.83
C ARG A 60 4.35 3.09 0.35
N LEU A 61 5.41 2.65 1.04
CA LEU A 61 6.13 1.41 0.71
C LEU A 61 5.26 0.16 0.90
N ARG A 62 4.17 0.23 1.68
CA ARG A 62 3.22 -0.89 1.83
C ARG A 62 2.67 -1.36 0.49
N TRP A 63 2.36 -0.42 -0.41
CA TRP A 63 1.91 -0.76 -1.77
C TRP A 63 3.01 -1.43 -2.60
N ARG A 64 4.28 -1.02 -2.42
CA ARG A 64 5.40 -1.68 -3.11
C ARG A 64 5.53 -3.14 -2.69
N ILE A 65 5.28 -3.46 -1.41
CA ILE A 65 5.26 -4.84 -0.91
C ILE A 65 4.14 -5.65 -1.58
N GLU A 66 2.93 -5.11 -1.68
CA GLU A 66 1.82 -5.77 -2.38
C GLU A 66 2.15 -6.04 -3.86
N LEU A 67 2.76 -5.06 -4.54
CA LEU A 67 3.18 -5.20 -5.92
C LEU A 67 4.30 -6.25 -6.07
N ALA A 68 5.26 -6.29 -5.13
CA ALA A 68 6.29 -7.32 -5.10
C ALA A 68 5.67 -8.73 -4.95
N PHE A 69 4.70 -8.91 -4.06
CA PHE A 69 3.95 -10.17 -3.95
C PHE A 69 3.17 -10.51 -5.22
N LYS A 70 2.58 -9.50 -5.88
CA LYS A 70 1.90 -9.71 -7.17
C LYS A 70 2.87 -10.21 -8.24
N ARG A 71 4.09 -9.67 -8.30
CA ARG A 71 5.14 -10.12 -9.22
C ARG A 71 5.64 -11.52 -8.91
N LEU A 72 5.92 -11.81 -7.64
CA LEU A 72 6.33 -13.14 -7.22
C LEU A 72 5.33 -14.20 -7.71
N LYS A 73 4.03 -13.92 -7.60
CA LYS A 73 2.97 -14.82 -8.07
C LYS A 73 2.84 -14.85 -9.59
N SER A 74 2.88 -13.70 -10.26
CA SER A 74 2.53 -13.57 -11.69
C SER A 74 3.70 -13.79 -12.64
N LEU A 75 4.90 -13.32 -12.31
CA LEU A 75 6.08 -13.36 -13.17
C LEU A 75 6.98 -14.54 -12.81
N ILE A 76 7.18 -14.76 -11.51
CA ILE A 76 8.12 -15.77 -11.00
C ILE A 76 7.40 -17.10 -10.72
N GLY A 77 6.07 -17.10 -10.74
CA GLY A 77 5.27 -18.33 -10.61
C GLY A 77 5.19 -18.89 -9.19
N LEU A 78 5.48 -18.08 -8.16
CA LEU A 78 5.34 -18.44 -6.74
C LEU A 78 3.86 -18.67 -6.39
N LYS A 79 3.35 -19.85 -6.74
CA LYS A 79 2.04 -20.42 -6.38
C LYS A 79 2.19 -21.45 -5.25
N THR A 80 1.46 -22.55 -5.33
CA THR A 80 1.52 -23.64 -4.35
C THR A 80 2.74 -24.52 -4.63
N PRO A 81 3.54 -24.88 -3.62
CA PRO A 81 4.62 -25.83 -3.78
C PRO A 81 4.09 -27.20 -4.26
N PRO A 82 4.95 -28.05 -4.88
CA PRO A 82 4.56 -29.34 -5.44
C PRO A 82 4.11 -30.38 -4.39
N GLY A 83 4.09 -30.03 -3.10
CA GLY A 83 3.58 -30.85 -2.01
C GLY A 83 3.41 -30.06 -0.71
N THR A 84 2.80 -30.68 0.30
CA THR A 84 2.53 -30.09 1.62
C THR A 84 3.63 -30.33 2.66
N SER A 85 4.62 -31.18 2.35
CA SER A 85 5.77 -31.41 3.23
C SER A 85 6.65 -30.16 3.32
N GLU A 86 7.00 -29.75 4.53
CA GLU A 86 7.92 -28.63 4.77
C GLU A 86 9.25 -28.82 4.05
N THR A 87 9.75 -30.05 3.99
CA THR A 87 11.03 -30.41 3.35
C THR A 87 11.05 -30.17 1.85
N SER A 88 9.89 -30.13 1.19
CA SER A 88 9.74 -29.80 -0.23
C SER A 88 9.32 -28.34 -0.43
N ALA A 89 8.40 -27.84 0.41
CA ALA A 89 7.88 -26.48 0.31
C ALA A 89 8.95 -25.40 0.58
N ARG A 90 9.80 -25.59 1.61
CA ARG A 90 10.78 -24.59 2.01
C ARG A 90 11.86 -24.36 0.94
N PRO A 91 12.54 -25.39 0.39
CA PRO A 91 13.48 -25.19 -0.72
C PRO A 91 12.82 -24.60 -1.97
N TRP A 92 11.58 -24.99 -2.25
CA TRP A 92 10.83 -24.47 -3.39
C TRP A 92 10.57 -22.96 -3.27
N VAL A 93 10.12 -22.47 -2.11
CA VAL A 93 9.93 -21.03 -1.86
C VAL A 93 11.26 -20.29 -1.96
N LEU A 94 12.33 -20.82 -1.33
CA LEU A 94 13.65 -20.20 -1.35
C LEU A 94 14.20 -20.10 -2.78
N ALA A 95 14.03 -21.13 -3.61
CA ALA A 95 14.43 -21.08 -5.02
C ALA A 95 13.71 -19.96 -5.78
N HIS A 96 12.41 -19.76 -5.55
CA HIS A 96 11.65 -18.66 -6.16
C HIS A 96 12.10 -17.29 -5.67
N LEU A 97 12.46 -17.16 -4.38
CA LEU A 97 13.02 -15.91 -3.85
C LEU A 97 14.40 -15.61 -4.45
N ILE A 98 15.25 -16.62 -4.61
CA ILE A 98 16.56 -16.45 -5.28
C ILE A 98 16.34 -16.06 -6.76
N MET A 99 15.43 -16.73 -7.47
CA MET A 99 15.07 -16.34 -8.84
C MET A 99 14.56 -14.89 -8.89
N ALA A 100 13.75 -14.46 -7.92
CA ALA A 100 13.27 -13.08 -7.84
C ALA A 100 14.43 -12.08 -7.74
N LEU A 101 15.42 -12.34 -6.89
CA LEU A 101 16.58 -11.48 -6.69
C LEU A 101 17.50 -11.46 -7.93
N LEU A 102 17.66 -12.59 -8.61
CA LEU A 102 18.46 -12.67 -9.83
C LEU A 102 17.80 -11.98 -11.03
N LEU A 103 16.46 -11.98 -11.08
CA LEU A 103 15.68 -11.35 -12.14
C LEU A 103 15.35 -9.87 -11.85
N GLU A 104 15.52 -9.40 -10.62
CA GLU A 104 15.25 -8.01 -10.23
C GLU A 104 16.04 -7.01 -11.10
N PRO A 105 17.37 -7.14 -11.32
CA PRO A 105 18.11 -6.20 -12.18
C PRO A 105 17.57 -6.19 -13.62
N LEU A 106 17.25 -7.35 -14.17
CA LEU A 106 16.75 -7.52 -15.54
C LEU A 106 15.33 -6.99 -15.74
N THR A 107 14.54 -6.92 -14.66
CA THR A 107 13.17 -6.41 -14.68
C THR A 107 13.09 -4.95 -14.23
N SER A 108 14.12 -4.43 -13.56
CA SER A 108 14.21 -3.04 -13.11
C SER A 108 14.30 -2.04 -14.27
N GLU A 109 14.88 -2.43 -15.42
CA GLU A 109 14.92 -1.60 -16.64
C GLU A 109 13.52 -1.36 -17.24
N PHE A 110 12.54 -2.24 -16.95
CA PHE A 110 11.18 -2.12 -17.44
C PHE A 110 10.28 -1.25 -16.52
N GLU A 111 10.80 -0.76 -15.39
CA GLU A 111 10.01 -0.08 -14.36
C GLU A 111 10.39 1.39 -14.11
N VAL A 112 10.57 2.15 -15.20
CA VAL A 112 10.45 3.60 -15.13
C VAL A 112 9.09 4.02 -15.68
N SER A 113 8.02 3.68 -14.95
CA SER A 113 6.77 4.43 -15.09
C SER A 113 6.29 4.83 -13.70
N PRO A 114 6.79 5.96 -13.16
CA PRO A 114 6.10 6.60 -12.07
C PRO A 114 4.74 7.02 -12.64
N HIS A 115 3.66 6.64 -11.98
CA HIS A 115 2.35 7.22 -12.22
C HIS A 115 2.52 8.73 -12.38
N SER A 116 2.26 9.22 -13.59
CA SER A 116 2.27 10.63 -13.97
C SER A 116 1.58 11.47 -12.89
N ALA A 117 2.37 12.06 -12.00
CA ALA A 117 1.97 13.27 -11.29
C ALA A 117 2.09 14.42 -12.30
N LYS A 118 1.11 14.50 -13.22
CA LYS A 118 0.83 15.75 -13.93
C LYS A 118 0.07 16.61 -12.94
N GLY A 119 0.74 17.66 -12.48
CA GLY A 119 0.20 18.73 -11.66
C GLY A 119 1.22 19.85 -11.65
N ALA A 120 1.32 20.52 -12.80
CA ALA A 120 1.86 21.87 -12.90
C ALA A 120 0.82 22.85 -12.36
#